data_AF-M9RCG7-F1
#
_entry.id   AF-M9RCG7-F1
#
_cell.length_a   1.000
_cell.length_b   1.000
_cell.length_c   1.000
_cell.angle_alpha   90.00
_cell.angle_beta   90.00
_cell.angle_gamma   90.00
#
_symmetry.space_group_name_H-M   'P 1'
#
loop_
_entity.id
_entity.type
_entity.pdbx_description
1 polymer ?
#
loop_
_entity_poly.entity_id
_entity_poly.type
_entity_poly.pdbx_seq_one_letter_code
_entity_poly.pdbx_strand_id
1 'polypeptide(L)'
;MTRTTTSRAGLPSGSMVSEPPIGRDEASAIVGHTIDTATWIKIRVAFHKHGREARRLQGSKTSRKKDDPQGWLVRQTAASKALETALKKINDVRTKHGEFLFEASENYSLKEFGVSASLEFNARAKLDRAFAEGNRALLIIERATERKIEVLTAASARDVLLCDIADALDEVDIPTGTTSGWALDSIDGQPGISDLTPFENLIDALAIMNDKDIKSFSAQIRAALSGRLHN
;
A
#
# COMPACT_ATOMS: atom_id res chain seq x y z
N MET A 1 4.99 -18.32 -16.21
CA MET A 1 5.71 -17.13 -15.71
C MET A 1 6.15 -17.31 -14.27
N THR A 2 7.43 -17.09 -13.94
CA THR A 2 7.88 -17.16 -12.54
C THR A 2 7.48 -15.88 -11.83
N ARG A 3 6.36 -15.91 -11.10
CA ARG A 3 5.97 -14.81 -10.21
C ARG A 3 7.08 -14.61 -9.19
N THR A 4 7.63 -13.40 -9.16
CA THR A 4 8.70 -13.07 -8.20
C THR A 4 8.08 -12.48 -6.95
N THR A 5 8.58 -12.89 -5.80
CA THR A 5 8.18 -12.38 -4.49
C THR A 5 9.35 -11.65 -3.83
N THR A 6 9.03 -10.78 -2.89
CA THR A 6 9.97 -10.15 -1.98
C THR A 6 9.53 -10.40 -0.55
N SER A 7 10.49 -10.49 0.37
CA SER A 7 10.20 -10.72 1.77
C SER A 7 9.89 -9.41 2.51
N ARG A 8 8.83 -9.44 3.31
CA ARG A 8 8.43 -8.40 4.25
C ARG A 8 8.40 -8.97 5.65
N ALA A 9 8.68 -8.10 6.63
CA ALA A 9 8.71 -8.41 8.06
C ALA A 9 7.40 -8.08 8.78
N GLY A 10 6.50 -7.37 8.11
CA GLY A 10 5.18 -6.99 8.61
C GLY A 10 4.30 -6.43 7.51
N LEU A 11 2.98 -6.46 7.73
CA LEU A 11 1.99 -5.86 6.84
C LEU A 11 1.68 -4.44 7.30
N PRO A 12 1.57 -3.47 6.38
CA PRO A 12 1.06 -2.16 6.72
C PRO A 12 -0.44 -2.23 7.06
N SER A 13 -0.90 -1.32 7.91
CA SER A 13 -2.32 -1.21 8.26
C SER A 13 -3.17 -0.69 7.09
N GLY A 14 -4.42 -1.13 7.04
CA GLY A 14 -5.43 -0.72 6.07
C GLY A 14 -5.31 -1.39 4.69
N SER A 15 -6.24 -1.09 3.80
CA SER A 15 -6.22 -1.48 2.38
C SER A 15 -6.10 -0.24 1.50
N MET A 16 -5.21 -0.28 0.51
CA MET A 16 -5.26 0.68 -0.60
C MET A 16 -6.22 0.13 -1.64
N VAL A 17 -7.37 0.81 -1.80
CA VAL A 17 -8.30 0.53 -2.88
C VAL A 17 -7.82 1.36 -4.07
N SER A 18 -7.26 0.70 -5.08
CA SER A 18 -7.00 1.34 -6.37
C SER A 18 -8.24 1.18 -7.22
N GLU A 19 -8.61 2.21 -7.97
CA GLU A 19 -9.65 2.13 -9.00
C GLU A 19 -8.99 2.34 -10.38
N PRO A 20 -9.61 1.84 -11.46
CA PRO A 20 -9.25 2.27 -12.81
C PRO A 20 -9.32 3.80 -12.93
N PRO A 21 -8.34 4.46 -13.57
CA PRO A 21 -8.34 5.92 -13.73
C PRO A 21 -9.38 6.43 -14.73
N ILE A 22 -9.90 5.55 -15.59
CA ILE A 22 -10.94 5.85 -16.58
C ILE A 22 -12.24 5.12 -16.26
N GLY A 23 -13.35 5.59 -16.84
CA GLY A 23 -14.66 4.96 -16.70
C GLY A 23 -14.88 3.80 -17.67
N ARG A 24 -15.93 2.98 -17.43
CA ARG A 24 -16.34 1.86 -18.30
C ARG A 24 -16.64 2.30 -19.73
N ASP A 25 -17.34 3.41 -19.88
CA ASP A 25 -17.80 3.88 -21.19
C ASP A 25 -16.61 4.39 -22.03
N GLU A 26 -15.63 5.03 -21.38
CA GLU A 26 -14.35 5.41 -21.99
C GLU A 26 -13.52 4.18 -22.37
N ALA A 27 -13.40 3.19 -21.46
CA ALA A 27 -12.73 1.93 -21.75
C ALA A 27 -13.38 1.19 -22.94
N SER A 28 -14.72 1.20 -23.01
CA SER A 28 -15.49 0.60 -24.12
C SER A 28 -15.19 1.29 -25.45
N ALA A 29 -15.11 2.63 -25.44
CA ALA A 29 -14.77 3.42 -26.62
C ALA A 29 -13.34 3.11 -27.11
N ILE A 30 -12.38 2.95 -26.20
CA ILE A 30 -10.99 2.62 -26.54
C ILE A 30 -10.88 1.23 -27.17
N VAL A 31 -11.52 0.21 -26.58
CA VAL A 31 -11.44 -1.15 -27.12
C VAL A 31 -12.31 -1.35 -28.38
N GLY A 32 -13.28 -0.46 -28.64
CA GLY A 32 -14.22 -0.57 -29.75
C GLY A 32 -15.34 -1.60 -29.52
N HIS A 33 -15.52 -2.04 -28.28
CA HIS A 33 -16.51 -3.04 -27.86
C HIS A 33 -17.23 -2.57 -26.60
N THR A 34 -18.50 -2.94 -26.45
CA THR A 34 -19.23 -2.65 -25.21
C THR A 34 -18.71 -3.54 -24.08
N ILE A 35 -18.11 -2.94 -23.06
CA ILE A 35 -17.75 -3.64 -21.82
C ILE A 35 -18.99 -3.62 -20.92
N ASP A 36 -19.55 -4.79 -20.63
CA ASP A 36 -20.71 -4.87 -19.75
C ASP A 36 -20.36 -4.54 -18.28
N THR A 37 -21.39 -4.32 -17.46
CA THR A 37 -21.20 -3.97 -16.06
C THR A 37 -20.47 -5.07 -15.28
N ALA A 38 -20.71 -6.34 -15.61
CA ALA A 38 -20.12 -7.48 -14.90
C ALA A 38 -18.61 -7.57 -15.15
N THR A 39 -18.19 -7.39 -16.40
CA THR A 39 -16.80 -7.34 -16.85
C THR A 39 -16.07 -6.15 -16.25
N TRP A 40 -16.72 -4.98 -16.24
CA TRP A 40 -16.13 -3.81 -15.59
C TRP A 40 -15.92 -4.00 -14.08
N ILE A 41 -16.84 -4.67 -13.39
CA ILE A 41 -16.66 -5.02 -11.98
C ILE A 41 -15.44 -5.92 -11.79
N LYS A 42 -15.20 -6.89 -12.68
CA LYS A 42 -13.99 -7.75 -12.62
C LYS A 42 -12.71 -6.93 -12.77
N ILE A 43 -12.67 -6.00 -13.72
CA ILE A 43 -11.54 -5.08 -13.91
C ILE A 43 -11.30 -4.24 -12.64
N ARG A 44 -12.36 -3.67 -12.05
CA ARG A 44 -12.23 -2.93 -10.78
C ARG A 44 -11.71 -3.80 -9.64
N VAL A 45 -12.18 -5.05 -9.53
CA VAL A 45 -11.69 -6.02 -8.55
C VAL A 45 -10.20 -6.33 -8.77
N ALA A 46 -9.74 -6.41 -10.03
CA ALA A 46 -8.32 -6.57 -10.35
C ALA A 46 -7.49 -5.38 -9.83
N PHE A 47 -7.96 -4.14 -10.05
CA PHE A 47 -7.34 -2.94 -9.48
C PHE A 47 -7.33 -2.96 -7.94
N HIS A 48 -8.40 -3.43 -7.30
CA HIS A 48 -8.44 -3.57 -5.84
C HIS A 48 -7.41 -4.58 -5.33
N LYS A 49 -7.24 -5.73 -6.02
CA LYS A 49 -6.18 -6.69 -5.71
C LYS A 49 -4.80 -6.06 -5.88
N HIS A 50 -4.56 -5.37 -7.00
CA HIS A 50 -3.30 -4.69 -7.26
C HIS A 50 -2.96 -3.64 -6.19
N GLY A 51 -3.93 -2.80 -5.80
CA GLY A 51 -3.77 -1.83 -4.72
C GLY A 51 -3.38 -2.48 -3.39
N ARG A 52 -3.98 -3.63 -3.06
CA ARG A 52 -3.60 -4.40 -1.86
C ARG A 52 -2.15 -4.90 -1.94
N GLU A 53 -1.70 -5.41 -3.09
CA GLU A 53 -0.31 -5.86 -3.26
C GLU A 53 0.69 -4.70 -3.21
N ALA A 54 0.38 -3.58 -3.87
CA ALA A 54 1.18 -2.36 -3.78
C ALA A 54 1.29 -1.84 -2.33
N ARG A 55 0.20 -1.94 -1.56
CA ARG A 55 0.22 -1.61 -0.12
C ARG A 55 1.11 -2.59 0.65
N ARG A 56 1.01 -3.90 0.42
CA ARG A 56 1.88 -4.91 1.06
C ARG A 56 3.37 -4.62 0.88
N LEU A 57 3.75 -4.09 -0.29
CA LEU A 57 5.14 -3.69 -0.56
C LEU A 57 5.65 -2.54 0.32
N GLN A 58 4.78 -1.74 0.93
CA GLN A 58 5.13 -0.65 1.86
C GLN A 58 5.37 -1.14 3.30
N GLY A 59 5.13 -2.42 3.58
CA GLY A 59 5.48 -3.03 4.86
C GLY A 59 6.98 -2.97 5.14
N SER A 60 7.36 -3.13 6.42
CA SER A 60 8.78 -3.20 6.79
C SER A 60 9.48 -4.34 6.07
N LYS A 61 10.71 -4.13 5.65
CA LYS A 61 11.54 -5.12 4.97
C LYS A 61 12.18 -6.07 5.96
N THR A 62 12.32 -7.32 5.55
CA THR A 62 13.23 -8.29 6.16
C THR A 62 14.67 -7.95 5.74
N SER A 63 15.19 -6.87 6.33
CA SER A 63 16.52 -6.34 6.01
C SER A 63 17.44 -6.53 7.21
N ARG A 64 18.62 -7.10 6.98
CA ARG A 64 19.69 -7.21 7.96
C ARG A 64 20.63 -6.00 7.96
N LYS A 65 20.43 -5.06 7.03
CA LYS A 65 21.23 -3.84 6.94
C LYS A 65 20.87 -2.90 8.08
N LYS A 66 21.88 -2.42 8.79
CA LYS A 66 21.72 -1.57 9.98
C LYS A 66 21.26 -0.14 9.65
N ASP A 67 21.37 0.24 8.39
CA ASP A 67 21.09 1.58 7.84
C ASP A 67 19.85 1.60 6.92
N ASP A 68 19.13 0.48 6.76
CA ASP A 68 17.90 0.46 5.98
C ASP A 68 16.75 1.05 6.81
N PRO A 69 16.26 2.27 6.52
CA PRO A 69 15.20 2.89 7.30
C PRO A 69 13.87 2.14 7.19
N GLN A 70 13.72 1.27 6.19
CA GLN A 70 12.55 0.39 6.03
C GLN A 70 12.76 -0.99 6.65
N GLY A 71 13.96 -1.29 7.17
CA GLY A 71 14.26 -2.55 7.85
C GLY A 71 13.51 -2.67 9.17
N TRP A 72 12.98 -3.86 9.45
CA TRP A 72 12.23 -4.16 10.68
C TRP A 72 12.97 -3.73 11.95
N LEU A 73 14.21 -4.19 12.12
CA LEU A 73 15.01 -3.92 13.32
C LEU A 73 15.33 -2.43 13.50
N VAL A 74 15.59 -1.72 12.41
CA VAL A 74 15.86 -0.27 12.42
C VAL A 74 14.61 0.48 12.90
N ARG A 75 13.43 0.15 12.34
CA ARG A 75 12.16 0.75 12.72
C ARG A 75 11.75 0.41 14.16
N GLN A 76 11.94 -0.84 14.58
CA GLN A 76 11.69 -1.27 15.96
C GLN A 76 12.57 -0.49 16.94
N THR A 77 13.88 -0.44 16.69
CA THR A 77 14.83 0.29 17.54
C THR A 77 14.50 1.77 17.62
N ALA A 78 14.18 2.40 16.48
CA ALA A 78 13.80 3.81 16.44
C ALA A 78 12.52 4.07 17.23
N ALA A 79 11.50 3.22 17.07
CA ALA A 79 10.24 3.33 17.81
C ALA A 79 10.42 3.14 19.32
N SER A 80 11.18 2.12 19.76
CA SER A 80 11.49 1.89 21.17
C SER A 80 12.21 3.10 21.79
N LYS A 81 13.29 3.59 21.17
CA LYS A 81 14.04 4.76 21.69
C LYS A 81 13.19 6.02 21.79
N ALA A 82 12.34 6.27 20.80
CA ALA A 82 11.44 7.42 20.81
C ALA A 82 10.44 7.31 21.98
N LEU A 83 9.88 6.13 22.22
CA LEU A 83 8.94 5.88 23.30
C LEU A 83 9.60 5.90 24.68
N GLU A 84 10.79 5.33 24.84
CA GLU A 84 11.60 5.43 26.07
C GLU A 84 11.88 6.89 26.44
N THR A 85 12.21 7.72 25.45
CA THR A 85 12.45 9.15 25.66
C THR A 85 11.18 9.86 26.12
N ALA A 86 10.02 9.53 25.53
CA ALA A 86 8.74 10.08 25.95
C ALA A 86 8.37 9.64 27.38
N LEU A 87 8.54 8.35 27.70
CA LEU A 87 8.30 7.79 29.03
C LEU A 87 9.19 8.43 30.10
N LYS A 88 10.47 8.68 29.80
CA LYS A 88 11.37 9.40 30.70
C LYS A 88 10.85 10.80 31.03
N LYS A 89 10.41 11.56 30.02
CA LYS A 89 9.84 12.91 30.23
C LYS A 89 8.55 12.87 31.03
N ILE A 90 7.66 11.91 30.75
CA ILE A 90 6.43 11.72 31.53
C ILE A 90 6.77 11.39 32.99
N ASN A 91 7.74 10.50 33.22
CA ASN A 91 8.18 10.12 34.55
C ASN A 91 8.79 11.29 35.33
N ASP A 92 9.61 12.11 34.67
CA ASP A 92 10.19 13.31 35.28
C ASP A 92 9.09 14.28 35.75
N VAL A 93 8.06 14.50 34.94
CA VAL A 93 6.92 15.37 35.33
C VAL A 93 6.15 14.76 36.50
N ARG A 94 5.82 13.47 36.43
CA ARG A 94 5.07 12.77 37.48
C ARG A 94 5.78 12.78 38.83
N THR A 95 7.09 12.62 38.83
CA THR A 95 7.90 12.52 40.06
C THR A 95 8.25 13.89 40.63
N LYS A 96 8.61 14.88 39.80
CA LYS A 96 9.04 16.20 40.26
C LYS A 96 7.91 17.17 40.54
N HIS A 97 6.75 16.98 39.90
CA HIS A 97 5.62 17.92 39.97
C HIS A 97 4.30 17.25 40.40
N GLY A 98 4.37 16.03 40.95
CA GLY A 98 3.20 15.22 41.28
C GLY A 98 2.20 15.88 42.24
N GLU A 99 2.69 16.60 43.25
CA GLU A 99 1.83 17.32 44.20
C GLU A 99 1.12 18.50 43.54
N PHE A 100 1.87 19.35 42.82
CA PHE A 100 1.30 20.47 42.08
C PHE A 100 0.26 20.01 41.04
N LEU A 101 0.47 18.87 40.38
CA LEU A 101 -0.52 18.32 39.44
C LEU A 101 -1.83 17.95 40.14
N PHE A 102 -1.77 17.48 41.39
CA PHE A 102 -2.97 17.19 42.19
C PHE A 102 -3.68 18.49 42.58
N GLU A 103 -2.94 19.46 43.13
CA GLU A 103 -3.47 20.78 43.51
C GLU A 103 -4.10 21.50 42.31
N ALA A 104 -3.43 21.50 41.16
CA ALA A 104 -3.94 22.10 39.93
C ALA A 104 -5.24 21.43 39.47
N SER A 105 -5.36 20.11 39.62
CA SER A 105 -6.56 19.36 39.26
C SER A 105 -7.74 19.69 40.19
N GLU A 106 -7.49 19.79 41.50
CA GLU A 106 -8.50 20.19 42.48
C GLU A 106 -8.97 21.62 42.21
N ASN A 107 -8.04 22.57 42.03
CA ASN A 107 -8.38 23.97 41.76
C ASN A 107 -9.19 24.13 40.47
N TYR A 108 -8.82 23.40 39.41
CA TYR A 108 -9.58 23.38 38.16
C TYR A 108 -10.99 22.82 38.37
N SER A 109 -11.12 21.67 39.04
CA SER A 109 -12.41 20.99 39.20
C SER A 109 -13.36 21.77 40.10
N LEU A 110 -12.86 22.35 41.20
CA LEU A 110 -13.65 23.20 42.08
C LEU A 110 -14.14 24.45 41.37
N LYS A 111 -13.29 25.06 40.52
CA LYS A 111 -13.66 26.26 39.77
C LYS A 111 -14.70 25.98 38.69
N GLU A 112 -14.51 24.92 37.90
CA GLU A 112 -15.36 24.65 36.73
C GLU A 112 -16.63 23.86 37.06
N PHE A 113 -16.57 22.98 38.07
CA PHE A 113 -17.66 22.04 38.39
C PHE A 113 -18.18 22.17 39.83
N GLY A 114 -17.54 22.97 40.69
CA GLY A 114 -17.94 23.10 42.09
C GLY A 114 -17.69 21.85 42.94
N VAL A 115 -16.90 20.90 42.44
CA VAL A 115 -16.62 19.60 43.09
C VAL A 115 -15.13 19.25 43.01
N SER A 116 -14.67 18.40 43.94
CA SER A 116 -13.29 17.87 43.92
C SER A 116 -12.98 17.08 42.65
N ALA A 117 -11.69 16.98 42.33
CA ALA A 117 -11.25 16.36 41.09
C ALA A 117 -11.53 14.85 41.09
N SER A 118 -12.36 14.41 40.16
CA SER A 118 -12.51 13.00 39.85
C SER A 118 -11.29 12.48 39.06
N LEU A 119 -11.19 11.16 38.89
CA LEU A 119 -10.14 10.54 38.06
C LEU A 119 -10.11 11.08 36.62
N GLU A 120 -11.24 11.56 36.11
CA GLU A 120 -11.34 12.13 34.76
C GLU A 120 -10.68 13.52 34.65
N PHE A 121 -10.60 14.27 35.74
CA PHE A 121 -9.99 15.61 35.77
C PHE A 121 -8.64 15.64 36.50
N ASN A 122 -8.23 14.52 37.10
CA ASN A 122 -6.97 14.40 37.80
C ASN A 122 -5.78 14.24 36.82
N ALA A 123 -5.02 15.31 36.65
CA ALA A 123 -3.86 15.36 35.76
C ALA A 123 -2.76 14.36 36.14
N ARG A 124 -2.54 14.14 37.45
CA ARG A 124 -1.57 13.14 37.93
C ARG A 124 -2.00 11.73 37.52
N ALA A 125 -3.26 11.37 37.76
CA ALA A 125 -3.82 10.07 37.39
C ALA A 125 -3.77 9.85 35.86
N LYS A 126 -4.00 10.89 35.06
CA LYS A 126 -3.84 10.82 33.59
C LYS A 126 -2.41 10.52 33.18
N LEU A 127 -1.42 11.18 33.79
CA LEU A 127 -0.01 10.93 33.49
C LEU A 127 0.44 9.54 33.98
N ASP A 128 -0.05 9.08 35.13
CA ASP A 128 0.18 7.72 35.62
C ASP A 128 -0.34 6.67 34.62
N ARG A 129 -1.56 6.88 34.12
CA ARG A 129 -2.15 6.02 33.08
C ARG A 129 -1.36 6.07 31.78
N ALA A 130 -1.01 7.26 31.29
CA ALA A 130 -0.22 7.42 30.07
C ALA A 130 1.15 6.74 30.18
N PHE A 131 1.79 6.80 31.35
CA PHE A 131 3.04 6.10 31.60
C PHE A 131 2.87 4.57 31.58
N ALA A 132 1.82 4.05 32.22
CA ALA A 132 1.53 2.62 32.21
C ALA A 132 1.19 2.10 30.80
N GLU A 133 0.36 2.82 30.05
CA GLU A 133 0.01 2.49 28.66
C GLU A 133 1.24 2.58 27.75
N GLY A 134 2.10 3.58 27.94
CA GLY A 134 3.35 3.70 27.21
C GLY A 134 4.33 2.56 27.49
N ASN A 135 4.48 2.11 28.75
CA ASN A 135 5.27 0.92 29.08
C ASN A 135 4.72 -0.35 28.40
N ARG A 136 3.39 -0.49 28.36
CA ARG A 136 2.74 -1.60 27.65
C ARG A 136 3.02 -1.54 26.14
N ALA A 137 2.97 -0.36 25.54
CA ALA A 137 3.31 -0.17 24.14
C ALA A 137 4.79 -0.49 23.85
N LEU A 138 5.71 -0.08 24.74
CA LEU A 138 7.13 -0.41 24.64
C LEU A 138 7.35 -1.92 24.64
N LEU A 139 6.71 -2.63 25.58
CA LEU A 139 6.78 -4.08 25.66
C LEU A 139 6.25 -4.77 24.40
N ILE A 140 5.19 -4.23 23.77
CA ILE A 140 4.69 -4.74 22.48
C ILE A 140 5.74 -4.57 21.39
N ILE A 141 6.34 -3.38 21.28
CA ILE A 141 7.35 -3.07 20.25
C ILE A 141 8.58 -3.97 20.44
N GLU A 142 9.13 -4.05 21.64
CA GLU A 142 10.36 -4.84 21.93
C GLU A 142 10.15 -6.34 21.70
N ARG A 143 8.96 -6.86 22.01
CA ARG A 143 8.65 -8.28 21.83
C ARG A 143 8.14 -8.60 20.43
N ALA A 144 7.88 -7.61 19.58
CA ALA A 144 7.42 -7.85 18.23
C ALA A 144 8.51 -8.53 17.40
N THR A 145 8.23 -9.77 16.96
CA THR A 145 9.13 -10.52 16.08
C THR A 145 8.81 -10.24 14.62
N GLU A 146 9.85 -10.17 13.80
CA GLU A 146 9.73 -10.23 12.34
C GLU A 146 8.87 -11.44 11.94
N ARG A 147 7.86 -11.20 11.09
CA ARG A 147 7.20 -12.25 10.33
C ARG A 147 7.64 -12.18 8.89
N LYS A 148 8.33 -13.22 8.42
CA LYS A 148 8.66 -13.35 6.99
C LYS A 148 7.38 -13.64 6.21
N ILE A 149 6.97 -12.68 5.41
CA ILE A 149 5.81 -12.75 4.54
C ILE A 149 6.32 -12.55 3.11
N GLU A 150 5.97 -13.48 2.23
CA GLU A 150 6.21 -13.32 0.81
C GLU A 150 5.10 -12.46 0.21
N VAL A 151 5.50 -11.40 -0.49
CA VAL A 151 4.59 -10.50 -1.20
C VAL A 151 5.06 -10.38 -2.64
N LEU A 152 4.15 -10.18 -3.60
CA LEU A 152 4.55 -10.01 -4.99
C LEU A 152 5.45 -8.79 -5.14
N THR A 153 6.44 -8.87 -6.03
CA THR A 153 7.17 -7.66 -6.45
C THR A 153 6.24 -6.71 -7.19
N ALA A 154 6.61 -5.44 -7.31
CA ALA A 154 5.81 -4.46 -8.04
C ALA A 154 5.56 -4.90 -9.49
N ALA A 155 6.59 -5.42 -10.16
CA ALA A 155 6.48 -5.98 -11.50
C ALA A 155 5.51 -7.16 -11.53
N SER A 156 5.67 -8.17 -10.67
CA SER A 156 4.77 -9.33 -10.67
C SER A 156 3.33 -8.98 -10.27
N ALA A 157 3.10 -7.99 -9.39
CA ALA A 157 1.76 -7.51 -9.06
C ALA A 157 1.11 -6.74 -10.22
N ARG A 158 1.90 -6.03 -11.02
CA ARG A 158 1.46 -5.37 -12.26
C ARG A 158 1.13 -6.40 -13.34
N ASP A 159 1.97 -7.41 -13.53
CA ASP A 159 1.76 -8.43 -14.53
C ASP A 159 0.50 -9.26 -14.21
N VAL A 160 0.23 -9.53 -12.92
CA VAL A 160 -1.04 -10.13 -12.47
C VAL A 160 -2.24 -9.21 -12.77
N LEU A 161 -2.12 -7.89 -12.59
CA LEU A 161 -3.19 -6.95 -12.97
C LEU A 161 -3.49 -7.02 -14.47
N LEU A 162 -2.45 -7.04 -15.31
CA LEU A 162 -2.60 -7.16 -16.77
C LEU A 162 -3.31 -8.46 -17.16
N CYS A 163 -2.93 -9.59 -16.56
CA CYS A 163 -3.59 -10.87 -16.81
C CYS A 163 -5.04 -10.87 -16.33
N ASP A 164 -5.34 -10.39 -15.13
CA ASP A 164 -6.71 -10.34 -14.59
C ASP A 164 -7.63 -9.46 -15.48
N ILE A 165 -7.11 -8.38 -16.07
CA ILE A 165 -7.86 -7.55 -17.03
C ILE A 165 -8.09 -8.30 -18.33
N ALA A 166 -7.05 -8.94 -18.86
CA ALA A 166 -7.17 -9.70 -20.10
C ALA A 166 -8.13 -10.89 -19.94
N ASP A 167 -8.12 -11.59 -18.80
CA ASP A 167 -9.06 -12.66 -18.44
C ASP A 167 -10.50 -12.14 -18.44
N ALA A 168 -10.75 -10.98 -17.84
CA ALA A 168 -12.08 -10.39 -17.81
C ALA A 168 -12.60 -10.05 -19.22
N LEU A 169 -11.74 -9.61 -20.13
CA LEU A 169 -12.10 -9.24 -21.50
C LEU A 169 -12.28 -10.46 -22.41
N ASP A 170 -11.41 -11.47 -22.30
CA ASP A 170 -11.52 -12.70 -23.08
C ASP A 170 -12.78 -13.49 -22.76
N GLU A 171 -13.25 -13.47 -21.51
CA GLU A 171 -14.52 -14.11 -21.10
C GLU A 171 -15.75 -13.54 -21.82
N VAL A 172 -15.64 -12.36 -22.42
CA VAL A 172 -16.69 -11.71 -23.22
C VAL A 172 -16.27 -11.47 -24.67
N ASP A 173 -15.31 -12.27 -25.16
CA ASP A 173 -14.82 -12.27 -26.53
C ASP A 173 -14.26 -10.90 -27.02
N ILE A 174 -13.80 -10.05 -26.10
CA ILE A 174 -13.13 -8.79 -26.45
C ILE A 174 -11.63 -9.08 -26.69
N PRO A 175 -11.08 -8.80 -27.89
CA PRO A 175 -9.71 -9.18 -28.22
C PRO A 175 -8.64 -8.55 -27.31
N THR A 176 -7.81 -9.37 -26.67
CA THR A 176 -6.64 -8.94 -25.88
C THR A 176 -5.31 -9.15 -26.59
N GLY A 177 -5.32 -9.10 -27.93
CA GLY A 177 -4.11 -9.22 -28.74
C GLY A 177 -3.14 -8.08 -28.47
N THR A 178 -1.84 -8.33 -28.68
CA THR A 178 -0.77 -7.32 -28.56
C THR A 178 -0.08 -7.15 -29.90
N THR A 179 0.40 -5.94 -30.23
CA THR A 179 1.18 -5.72 -31.44
C THR A 179 2.44 -6.60 -31.42
N SER A 180 2.83 -7.17 -32.55
CA SER A 180 4.08 -7.95 -32.64
C SER A 180 5.30 -7.03 -32.72
N GLY A 181 6.45 -7.44 -32.16
CA GLY A 181 7.68 -6.65 -32.24
C GLY A 181 8.11 -6.37 -33.68
N TRP A 182 7.95 -7.37 -34.55
CA TRP A 182 8.23 -7.25 -35.99
C TRP A 182 7.36 -6.20 -36.67
N ALA A 183 6.08 -6.09 -36.29
CA ALA A 183 5.19 -5.06 -36.83
C ALA A 183 5.69 -3.65 -36.46
N LEU A 184 6.11 -3.43 -35.21
CA LEU A 184 6.64 -2.14 -34.76
C LEU A 184 8.02 -1.81 -35.35
N ASP A 185 8.82 -2.81 -35.69
CA ASP A 185 10.13 -2.64 -36.35
C ASP A 185 10.00 -2.32 -37.84
N SER A 186 8.88 -2.67 -38.46
CA SER A 186 8.60 -2.40 -39.87
C SER A 186 8.00 -1.02 -40.17
N ILE A 187 7.74 -0.21 -39.13
CA ILE A 187 7.18 1.13 -39.27
C ILE A 187 8.29 2.12 -39.65
N ASP A 188 8.11 2.84 -40.75
CA ASP A 188 8.98 3.94 -41.16
C ASP A 188 8.83 5.13 -40.21
N GLY A 189 9.63 5.16 -39.14
CA GLY A 189 9.64 6.22 -38.13
C GLY A 189 9.69 5.71 -36.69
N GLN A 190 9.40 6.58 -35.73
CA GLN A 190 9.17 6.15 -34.34
C GLN A 190 7.71 5.72 -34.18
N PRO A 191 7.43 4.48 -33.71
CA PRO A 191 6.08 4.02 -33.47
C PRO A 191 5.36 4.92 -32.46
N GLY A 192 4.09 5.22 -32.75
CA GLY A 192 3.21 6.02 -31.91
C GLY A 192 2.09 5.20 -31.29
N ILE A 193 1.25 5.89 -30.51
CA ILE A 193 0.06 5.30 -29.86
C ILE A 193 -0.92 4.72 -30.90
N SER A 194 -0.98 5.29 -32.11
CA SER A 194 -1.80 4.77 -33.21
C SER A 194 -1.42 3.37 -33.68
N ASP A 195 -0.21 2.89 -33.34
CA ASP A 195 0.31 1.59 -33.75
C ASP A 195 0.05 0.49 -32.70
N LEU A 196 -0.58 0.85 -31.58
CA LEU A 196 -1.00 -0.06 -30.54
C LEU A 196 -2.35 -0.71 -30.87
N THR A 197 -2.51 -1.96 -30.42
CA THR A 197 -3.82 -2.62 -30.41
C THR A 197 -4.82 -1.90 -29.50
N PRO A 198 -6.14 -2.11 -29.68
CA PRO A 198 -7.15 -1.57 -28.77
C PRO A 198 -6.93 -1.98 -27.30
N PHE A 199 -6.44 -3.20 -27.05
CA PHE A 199 -6.08 -3.65 -25.71
C PHE A 199 -4.88 -2.89 -25.15
N GLU A 200 -3.81 -2.71 -25.92
CA GLU A 200 -2.64 -1.94 -25.48
C GLU A 200 -2.99 -0.47 -25.21
N ASN A 201 -3.85 0.14 -26.04
CA ASN A 201 -4.39 1.48 -25.79
C ASN A 201 -5.21 1.54 -24.49
N LEU A 202 -5.99 0.50 -24.17
CA LEU A 202 -6.69 0.41 -22.89
C LEU A 202 -5.69 0.33 -21.73
N ILE A 203 -4.64 -0.48 -21.83
CA ILE A 203 -3.62 -0.60 -20.77
C ILE A 203 -2.89 0.74 -20.53
N ASP A 204 -2.60 1.49 -21.60
CA ASP A 204 -2.02 2.83 -21.52
C ASP A 204 -2.96 3.81 -20.82
N ALA A 205 -4.23 3.86 -21.23
CA ALA A 205 -5.25 4.71 -20.60
C ALA A 205 -5.53 4.36 -19.13
N LEU A 206 -5.36 3.08 -18.78
CA LEU A 206 -5.43 2.60 -17.40
C LEU A 206 -4.19 2.94 -16.56
N ALA A 207 -3.17 3.56 -17.15
CA ALA A 207 -1.93 4.00 -16.51
C ALA A 207 -1.23 2.90 -15.68
N ILE A 208 -1.31 1.64 -16.14
CA ILE A 208 -0.71 0.48 -15.47
C ILE A 208 0.82 0.48 -15.64
N MET A 209 1.31 1.13 -16.69
CA MET A 209 2.71 1.22 -17.07
C MET A 209 3.08 2.67 -17.36
N ASN A 210 4.34 3.04 -17.13
CA ASN A 210 4.86 4.40 -17.33
C ASN A 210 6.04 4.39 -18.32
N ASP A 211 5.96 3.55 -19.36
CA ASP A 211 6.98 3.47 -20.40
C ASP A 211 6.72 4.52 -21.48
N LYS A 212 7.72 5.35 -21.76
CA LYS A 212 7.66 6.35 -22.83
C LYS A 212 7.96 5.78 -24.21
N ASP A 213 8.48 4.56 -24.27
CA ASP A 213 8.81 3.87 -25.51
C ASP A 213 7.75 2.81 -25.82
N ILE A 214 7.07 2.97 -26.96
CA ILE A 214 5.99 2.10 -27.44
C ILE A 214 6.48 0.67 -27.65
N LYS A 215 7.73 0.48 -28.09
CA LYS A 215 8.31 -0.85 -28.30
C LYS A 215 8.50 -1.57 -26.97
N SER A 216 9.12 -0.92 -25.99
CA SER A 216 9.25 -1.44 -24.61
C SER A 216 7.89 -1.73 -23.97
N PHE A 217 6.93 -0.81 -24.10
CA PHE A 217 5.58 -0.95 -23.57
C PHE A 217 4.90 -2.23 -24.11
N SER A 218 4.82 -2.36 -25.44
CA SER A 218 4.19 -3.52 -26.10
C SER A 218 4.92 -4.83 -25.78
N ALA A 219 6.26 -4.79 -25.71
CA ALA A 219 7.07 -5.96 -25.35
C ALA A 219 6.80 -6.43 -23.91
N GLN A 220 6.62 -5.51 -22.96
CA GLN A 220 6.33 -5.85 -21.58
C GLN A 220 4.92 -6.41 -21.40
N ILE A 221 3.90 -5.85 -22.06
CA ILE A 221 2.54 -6.41 -22.06
C ILE A 221 2.57 -7.82 -22.64
N ARG A 222 3.24 -8.01 -23.78
CA ARG A 222 3.42 -9.33 -24.38
C ARG A 222 4.13 -10.29 -23.44
N ALA A 223 5.18 -9.86 -22.74
CA ALA A 223 5.89 -10.69 -21.78
C ALA A 223 5.00 -11.10 -20.59
N ALA A 224 4.17 -10.19 -20.07
CA ALA A 224 3.20 -10.49 -19.03
C ALA A 224 2.16 -11.53 -19.51
N LEU A 225 1.58 -11.31 -20.69
CA LEU A 225 0.54 -12.18 -21.27
C LEU A 225 1.08 -13.51 -21.82
N SER A 226 2.31 -13.59 -22.30
CA SER A 226 2.94 -14.87 -22.70
C SER A 226 3.03 -15.84 -21.51
N GLY A 227 3.04 -15.29 -20.30
CA GLY A 227 2.97 -16.03 -19.05
C GLY A 227 1.63 -16.70 -18.74
N ARG A 228 0.58 -16.37 -19.49
CA ARG A 228 -0.81 -16.83 -19.37
C ARG A 228 -1.02 -18.18 -20.06
N LEU A 229 -0.14 -18.53 -21.01
CA LEU A 229 -0.09 -19.86 -21.63
C LEU A 229 0.50 -20.85 -20.62
N HIS A 230 -0.34 -21.77 -20.15
CA HIS A 230 -0.12 -22.83 -19.15
C HIS A 230 -0.57 -22.47 -17.72
N ASN A 231 -1.90 -22.49 -17.52
CA ASN A 231 -2.52 -23.23 -16.42
C ASN A 231 -3.74 -23.98 -16.98
#